data_AF-A0A3B9YUT3-F1
#
_entry.id   AF-A0A3B9YUT3-F1
#
_cell.length_a   1.000
_cell.length_b   1.000
_cell.length_c   1.000
_cell.angle_alpha   90.00
_cell.angle_beta   90.00
_cell.angle_gamma   90.00
#
_symmetry.space_group_name_H-M   'P 1'
#
loop_
_entity.id
_entity.type
_entity.pdbx_description
1 polymer ?
#
loop_
_entity_poly.entity_id
_entity_poly.type
_entity_poly.pdbx_seq_one_letter_code
_entity_poly.pdbx_strand_id
1 'polypeptide(L)'
;PWQRLRNAAWAVRFPAEHLVQFEPWMAAVTLEVSLYIHKGFSPWSGVDHLLEEEAEKVGKKLAYLETVEEQLNYLVKLPRAVGIRMLEATIEGIETEPELVLDLINAWAQGDANAMWR
;
A
#
# COMPACT_ATOMS: atom_id res chain seq x y z
N PRO A 1 4.68 21.82 0.99
CA PRO A 1 4.68 20.49 1.64
C PRO A 1 3.34 20.15 2.32
N TRP A 2 2.93 20.85 3.39
CA TRP A 2 1.72 20.52 4.15
C TRP A 2 0.40 20.67 3.37
N GLN A 3 0.35 21.59 2.40
CA GLN A 3 -0.83 21.71 1.53
C GLN A 3 -0.99 20.49 0.61
N ARG A 4 0.11 19.97 0.03
CA ARG A 4 0.07 18.76 -0.80
C ARG A 4 -0.38 17.55 0.01
N LEU A 5 0.15 17.38 1.23
CA LEU A 5 -0.30 16.33 2.15
C LEU A 5 -1.81 16.41 2.43
N ARG A 6 -2.34 17.60 2.74
CA ARG A 6 -3.78 17.80 2.96
C ARG A 6 -4.61 17.48 1.71
N ASN A 7 -4.15 17.90 0.54
CA ASN A 7 -4.84 17.65 -0.72
C ASN A 7 -4.88 16.14 -1.03
N ALA A 8 -3.76 15.44 -0.86
CA ALA A 8 -3.69 13.99 -1.04
C ALA A 8 -4.60 13.26 -0.05
N ALA A 9 -4.55 13.63 1.23
CA ALA A 9 -5.43 13.08 2.27
C ALA A 9 -6.92 13.27 1.93
N TRP A 10 -7.29 14.46 1.45
CA TRP A 10 -8.65 14.75 0.99
C TRP A 10 -9.05 13.88 -0.21
N ALA A 11 -8.17 13.73 -1.20
CA ALA A 11 -8.41 12.91 -2.40
C ALA A 11 -8.70 11.44 -2.05
N VAL A 12 -8.11 10.93 -0.97
CA VAL A 12 -8.31 9.55 -0.48
C VAL A 12 -9.28 9.46 0.70
N ARG A 13 -10.00 10.54 1.01
CA ARG A 13 -10.99 10.63 2.10
C ARG A 13 -10.43 10.31 3.50
N PHE A 14 -9.16 10.63 3.75
CA PHE A 14 -8.51 10.48 5.04
C PHE A 14 -8.44 11.83 5.81
N PRO A 15 -8.72 11.88 7.13
CA PRO A 15 -8.57 13.09 7.93
C PRO A 15 -7.11 13.51 8.04
N ALA A 16 -6.75 14.64 7.42
CA ALA A 16 -5.35 15.07 7.30
C ALA A 16 -4.69 15.40 8.64
N GLU A 17 -5.49 15.78 9.65
CA GLU A 17 -5.02 16.12 11.00
C GLU A 17 -4.33 14.94 11.68
N HIS A 18 -4.76 13.71 11.38
CA HIS A 18 -4.17 12.50 11.94
C HIS A 18 -2.76 12.24 11.37
N LEU A 19 -2.52 12.59 10.10
CA LEU A 19 -1.24 12.34 9.42
C LEU A 19 -0.09 13.20 9.98
N VAL A 20 -0.39 14.33 10.61
CA VAL A 20 0.63 15.24 11.16
C VAL A 20 1.42 14.59 12.30
N GLN A 21 0.81 13.64 13.01
CA GLN A 21 1.44 12.93 14.13
C GLN A 21 2.18 11.65 13.70
N PHE A 22 2.05 11.25 12.44
CA PHE A 22 2.63 9.99 11.97
C PHE A 22 4.08 10.18 11.55
N GLU A 23 4.87 9.12 11.72
CA GLU A 23 6.15 9.03 11.02
C GLU A 23 5.91 9.04 9.50
N PRO A 24 6.82 9.59 8.69
CA PRO A 24 6.58 9.77 7.25
C PRO A 24 6.20 8.47 6.51
N TRP A 25 6.85 7.34 6.84
CA TRP A 25 6.52 6.04 6.24
C TRP A 25 5.09 5.60 6.57
N MET A 26 4.65 5.86 7.80
CA MET A 26 3.32 5.47 8.28
C MET A 26 2.25 6.33 7.60
N ALA A 27 2.51 7.62 7.43
CA ALA A 27 1.64 8.49 6.64
C ALA A 27 1.53 8.02 5.18
N ALA A 28 2.64 7.59 4.57
CA ALA A 28 2.67 7.08 3.20
C ALA A 28 1.80 5.82 3.05
N VAL A 29 2.05 4.78 3.86
CA VAL A 29 1.26 3.53 3.87
C VAL A 29 -0.22 3.82 4.14
N THR A 30 -0.53 4.71 5.08
CA THR A 30 -1.91 5.07 5.39
C THR A 30 -2.64 5.69 4.20
N LEU A 31 -1.99 6.63 3.50
CA LEU A 31 -2.56 7.28 2.32
C LEU A 31 -2.78 6.28 1.18
N GLU A 32 -1.81 5.40 0.96
CA GLU A 32 -1.89 4.36 -0.08
C GLU A 32 -3.02 3.36 0.18
N VAL A 33 -3.12 2.83 1.41
CA VAL A 33 -4.23 1.93 1.79
C VAL A 33 -5.59 2.66 1.68
N SER A 34 -5.64 3.94 2.08
CA SER A 34 -6.86 4.74 1.95
C SER A 34 -7.27 4.94 0.50
N LEU A 35 -6.30 5.14 -0.41
CA LEU A 35 -6.55 5.20 -1.85
C LEU A 35 -7.21 3.90 -2.34
N TYR A 36 -6.64 2.74 -1.99
CA TYR A 36 -7.19 1.45 -2.41
C TYR A 36 -8.59 1.21 -1.86
N ILE A 37 -8.82 1.46 -0.57
CA ILE A 37 -10.16 1.36 0.01
C ILE A 37 -11.12 2.32 -0.69
N HIS A 38 -10.69 3.56 -0.98
CA HIS A 38 -11.52 4.52 -1.69
C HIS A 38 -11.88 4.05 -3.11
N LYS A 39 -10.96 3.35 -3.78
CA LYS A 39 -11.15 2.74 -5.10
C LYS A 39 -11.99 1.46 -5.09
N GLY A 40 -12.44 1.01 -3.91
CA GLY A 40 -13.32 -0.16 -3.75
C GLY A 40 -12.60 -1.47 -3.53
N PHE A 41 -11.28 -1.45 -3.31
CA PHE A 41 -10.54 -2.64 -2.90
C PHE A 41 -10.92 -3.05 -1.48
N SER A 42 -10.89 -4.36 -1.24
CA SER A 42 -11.15 -4.96 0.08
C SER A 42 -9.89 -5.67 0.56
N PRO A 43 -9.43 -5.41 1.81
CA PRO A 43 -8.31 -6.15 2.38
C PRO A 43 -8.62 -7.64 2.54
N TRP A 44 -9.91 -8.01 2.61
CA TRP A 44 -10.36 -9.40 2.76
C TRP A 44 -10.48 -10.15 1.43
N SER A 45 -10.27 -9.48 0.30
CA SER A 45 -10.41 -10.06 -1.03
C SER A 45 -9.06 -10.30 -1.71
N GLY A 46 -7.97 -10.27 -0.95
CA GLY A 46 -6.64 -10.60 -1.43
C GLY A 46 -6.47 -12.09 -1.75
N VAL A 47 -5.60 -12.40 -2.71
CA VAL A 47 -5.28 -13.78 -3.11
C VAL A 47 -4.71 -14.61 -1.95
N ASP A 48 -3.98 -13.98 -1.04
CA ASP A 48 -3.35 -14.66 0.10
C ASP A 48 -4.39 -15.33 1.00
N HIS A 49 -5.47 -14.63 1.35
CA HIS A 49 -6.55 -15.20 2.18
C HIS A 49 -7.20 -16.43 1.53
N LEU A 50 -7.39 -16.41 0.20
CA LEU A 50 -7.94 -17.55 -0.52
C LEU A 50 -6.97 -18.75 -0.46
N LEU A 51 -5.68 -18.51 -0.70
CA LEU A 51 -4.66 -19.56 -0.68
C LEU A 51 -4.45 -20.14 0.72
N GLU A 52 -4.50 -19.31 1.76
CA GLU A 52 -4.45 -19.75 3.16
C GLU A 52 -5.63 -20.68 3.47
N GLU A 53 -6.86 -20.26 3.16
CA GLU A 53 -8.06 -21.07 3.41
C GLU A 53 -8.03 -22.41 2.65
N GLU A 54 -7.59 -22.40 1.39
CA GLU A 54 -7.43 -23.62 0.59
C GLU A 54 -6.35 -24.55 1.15
N ALA A 55 -5.20 -24.00 1.54
CA ALA A 55 -4.10 -24.77 2.13
C ALA A 55 -4.50 -25.43 3.44
N GLU A 56 -5.21 -24.71 4.32
CA GLU A 56 -5.73 -25.23 5.59
C GLU A 56 -6.71 -26.39 5.36
N LYS A 57 -7.64 -26.27 4.41
CA LYS A 57 -8.61 -27.33 4.07
C LYS A 57 -7.95 -28.64 3.65
N VAL A 58 -6.78 -28.58 3.00
CA VAL A 58 -6.03 -29.77 2.57
C VAL A 58 -4.88 -30.15 3.52
N GLY A 59 -4.80 -29.52 4.69
CA GLY A 59 -3.80 -29.83 5.72
C GLY A 59 -2.36 -29.48 5.30
N LYS A 60 -2.17 -28.54 4.38
CA LYS A 60 -0.84 -28.03 4.04
C LYS A 60 -0.32 -27.13 5.15
N LYS A 61 0.98 -27.21 5.41
CA LYS A 61 1.64 -26.25 6.30
C LYS A 61 1.88 -24.95 5.54
N LEU A 62 1.47 -23.85 6.15
CA LEU A 62 1.81 -22.51 5.69
C LEU A 62 3.21 -22.14 6.20
N ALA A 63 3.94 -21.43 5.35
CA ALA A 63 5.21 -20.80 5.67
C ALA A 63 5.20 -19.40 5.06
N TYR A 64 5.80 -18.46 5.76
CA TYR A 64 5.82 -17.05 5.41
C TYR A 64 7.26 -16.59 5.19
N LEU A 65 7.46 -15.55 4.38
CA LEU A 65 8.79 -14.97 4.13
C LEU A 65 9.31 -14.21 5.36
N GLU A 66 8.42 -13.56 6.09
CA GLU A 66 8.70 -12.85 7.33
C GLU A 66 7.51 -12.92 8.29
N THR A 67 7.76 -12.60 9.56
CA THR A 67 6.72 -12.32 10.55
C THR A 67 6.21 -10.89 10.43
N VAL A 68 5.02 -10.61 10.98
CA VAL A 68 4.46 -9.24 11.07
C VAL A 68 5.42 -8.28 11.79
N GLU A 69 6.08 -8.75 12.85
CA GLU A 69 7.04 -7.94 13.60
C GLU A 69 8.28 -7.59 12.75
N GLU A 70 8.79 -8.55 11.97
CA GLU A 70 9.92 -8.31 11.05
C GLU A 70 9.55 -7.32 9.96
N GLN A 71 8.37 -7.48 9.33
CA GLN A 71 7.89 -6.57 8.30
C GLN A 71 7.76 -5.12 8.82
N LEU A 72 7.15 -4.95 10.00
CA LEU A 72 7.03 -3.64 10.64
C LEU A 72 8.39 -3.07 11.02
N ASN A 73 9.31 -3.91 11.50
CA ASN A 73 10.65 -3.48 11.85
C ASN A 73 11.44 -2.95 10.65
N TYR A 74 11.24 -3.49 9.44
CA TYR A 74 11.86 -2.94 8.23
C TYR A 74 11.40 -1.50 7.96
N LEU A 75 10.11 -1.21 8.15
CA LEU A 75 9.53 0.12 7.96
C LEU A 75 9.93 1.10 9.06
N VAL A 76 9.84 0.70 10.33
CA VAL A 76 10.18 1.55 11.49
C VAL A 76 11.66 1.94 11.49
N LYS A 77 12.54 1.06 11.00
CA LYS A 77 13.99 1.31 10.94
C LYS A 77 14.42 2.10 9.70
N LEU A 78 13.50 2.49 8.81
CA LEU A 78 13.84 3.32 7.67
C LEU A 78 14.47 4.64 8.14
N PRO A 79 15.59 5.07 7.54
CA PRO A 79 16.09 6.43 7.77
C PRO A 79 14.98 7.42 7.46
N ARG A 80 14.77 8.43 8.33
CA ARG A 80 13.67 9.40 8.18
C ARG A 80 13.61 10.02 6.78
N ALA A 81 14.76 10.31 6.17
CA ALA A 81 14.84 10.83 4.80
C ALA A 81 14.26 9.87 3.74
N VAL A 82 14.40 8.55 3.93
CA VAL A 82 13.76 7.53 3.08
C VAL A 82 12.25 7.56 3.27
N GLY A 83 11.79 7.61 4.53
CA GLY A 83 10.35 7.73 4.83
C GLY A 83 9.71 8.99 4.23
N ILE A 84 10.43 10.12 4.22
CA ILE A 84 9.98 11.36 3.57
C ILE A 84 9.85 11.15 2.06
N ARG A 85 10.86 10.55 1.41
CA ARG A 85 10.78 10.26 -0.04
C ARG A 85 9.64 9.31 -0.37
N MET A 86 9.39 8.31 0.47
CA MET A 86 8.24 7.41 0.33
C MET A 86 6.93 8.20 0.39
N LEU A 87 6.75 9.08 1.39
CA LEU A 87 5.58 9.94 1.48
C LEU A 87 5.42 10.87 0.28
N GLU A 88 6.51 11.48 -0.19
CA GLU A 88 6.49 12.35 -1.37
C GLU A 88 6.07 11.59 -2.64
N ALA A 89 6.62 10.39 -2.85
CA ALA A 89 6.25 9.52 -3.96
C ALA A 89 4.79 9.07 -3.89
N THR A 90 4.28 8.72 -2.70
CA THR A 90 2.87 8.37 -2.52
C THR A 90 1.95 9.55 -2.82
N ILE A 91 2.28 10.76 -2.35
CA ILE A 91 1.51 11.97 -2.65
C ILE A 91 1.51 12.24 -4.16
N GLU A 92 2.67 12.10 -4.81
CA GLU A 92 2.79 12.28 -6.26
C GLU A 92 1.93 11.25 -7.01
N GLY A 93 2.00 9.97 -6.69
CA GLY A 93 1.18 8.93 -7.32
C GLY A 93 -0.33 9.17 -7.16
N ILE A 94 -0.77 9.64 -5.99
CA ILE A 94 -2.17 10.05 -5.78
C ILE A 94 -2.56 11.23 -6.69
N GLU A 95 -1.65 12.20 -6.89
CA GLU A 95 -1.88 13.40 -7.70
C GLU A 95 -1.84 13.12 -9.20
N THR A 96 -0.95 12.23 -9.66
CA THR A 96 -0.65 12.05 -11.09
C THR A 96 -1.23 10.77 -11.68
N GLU A 97 -1.26 9.68 -10.93
CA GLU A 97 -1.55 8.33 -11.44
C GLU A 97 -2.46 7.52 -10.49
N PRO A 98 -3.64 8.04 -10.10
CA PRO A 98 -4.49 7.39 -9.11
C PRO A 98 -5.09 6.04 -9.55
N GLU A 99 -4.97 5.69 -10.84
CA GLU A 99 -5.44 4.40 -11.40
C GLU A 99 -4.31 3.38 -11.61
N LEU A 100 -3.04 3.74 -11.37
CA LEU A 100 -1.88 2.88 -11.65
C LEU A 100 -2.03 1.47 -11.04
N VAL A 101 -2.60 1.38 -9.84
CA VAL A 101 -2.83 0.10 -9.17
C VAL A 101 -3.74 -0.84 -9.98
N LEU A 102 -4.76 -0.32 -10.67
CA LEU A 102 -5.65 -1.14 -11.49
C LEU A 102 -4.91 -1.65 -12.73
N ASP A 103 -4.07 -0.82 -13.33
CA ASP A 103 -3.25 -1.19 -14.48
C ASP A 103 -2.24 -2.29 -14.10
N LEU A 104 -1.57 -2.15 -12.95
CA LEU A 104 -0.65 -3.15 -12.42
C LEU A 104 -1.37 -4.47 -12.09
N ILE A 105 -2.55 -4.43 -11.48
CA ILE A 105 -3.33 -5.65 -11.19
C ILE A 105 -3.76 -6.34 -12.49
N ASN A 106 -4.20 -5.57 -13.49
CA ASN A 106 -4.58 -6.12 -14.79
C ASN A 106 -3.39 -6.74 -15.53
N ALA A 107 -2.22 -6.10 -15.48
CA ALA A 107 -0.99 -6.61 -16.05
C ALA A 107 -0.54 -7.91 -15.35
N TRP A 108 -0.56 -7.92 -14.01
CA TRP A 108 -0.24 -9.10 -13.21
C TRP A 108 -1.18 -10.28 -13.52
N ALA A 109 -2.49 -10.04 -13.57
CA ALA A 109 -3.48 -11.08 -13.83
C ALA A 109 -3.35 -11.69 -15.24
N GLN A 110 -2.82 -10.94 -16.20
CA GLN A 110 -2.55 -11.40 -17.57
C GLN A 110 -1.15 -11.97 -17.74
N GLY A 111 -0.28 -11.88 -16.73
CA GLY A 111 1.14 -12.23 -16.84
C GLY A 111 1.93 -11.31 -17.78
N ASP A 112 1.48 -10.08 -18.01
CA ASP A 112 2.18 -9.10 -18.85
C ASP A 112 3.28 -8.39 -18.05
N ALA A 113 4.45 -9.03 -18.00
CA ALA A 113 5.62 -8.46 -17.34
C ALA A 113 6.07 -7.12 -17.96
N ASN A 114 5.84 -6.89 -19.26
CA ASN A 114 6.23 -5.63 -19.89
C ASN A 114 5.36 -4.46 -19.42
N ALA A 115 4.06 -4.70 -19.22
CA ALA A 115 3.15 -3.70 -18.68
C ALA A 115 3.44 -3.40 -17.19
N MET A 116 3.94 -4.37 -16.43
CA MET A 116 4.35 -4.17 -15.02
C MET A 116 5.57 -3.26 -14.83
N TRP A 117 6.41 -3.09 -15.84
CA TRP A 117 7.66 -2.32 -15.77
C TRP A 117 7.58 -0.93 -16.42
N ARG A 118 6.39 -0.50 -16.84
CA ARG A 118 6.16 0.85 -17.40
C ARG A 118 6.05 1.88 -16.29
#